data_AF-A0A220SWU0-F1
#
_entry.id   AF-A0A220SWU0-F1
#
_cell.length_a   1.000
_cell.length_b   1.000
_cell.length_c   1.000
_cell.angle_alpha   90.00
_cell.angle_beta   90.00
_cell.angle_gamma   90.00
#
_symmetry.space_group_name_H-M   'P 1'
#
loop_
_entity.id
_entity.type
_entity.pdbx_description
1 polymer ?
#
loop_
_entity_poly.entity_id
_entity_poly.type
_entity_poly.pdbx_seq_one_letter_code
_entity_poly.pdbx_strand_id
1 'polypeptide(L)'
;MSETVSSLPSRPLTERELQSLDDATAYCRDPDTGEEYIIVYISENSVSALGYEDRRDGWVQFHSRDTEFSEEAAQNLDDEIKGWTQARYGRQIDAGDLRMTGPYDPTPERDEAKEMPWEVKQGLEPEYDCPDCGFHESGLTKSPQDYLQHLRKAHGYDDGEAMEILNG
;
A
#
# COMPACT_ATOMS: atom_id res chain seq x y z
N MET A 1 19.31 24.66 -4.83
CA MET A 1 19.80 24.45 -3.45
C MET A 1 18.82 23.48 -2.83
N SER A 2 19.26 22.28 -2.47
CA SER A 2 18.38 21.23 -1.92
C SER A 2 18.11 21.56 -0.46
N GLU A 3 16.96 22.17 -0.19
CA GLU A 3 16.53 22.48 1.17
C GLU A 3 16.19 21.16 1.87
N THR A 4 17.04 20.78 2.83
CA THR A 4 16.77 19.68 3.74
C THR A 4 15.43 19.91 4.41
N VAL A 5 14.48 19.01 4.13
CA VAL A 5 13.15 18.92 4.74
C VAL A 5 13.35 18.58 6.22
N SER A 6 13.69 19.60 7.00
CA SER A 6 14.20 19.49 8.37
C SER A 6 13.13 19.08 9.39
N SER A 7 11.91 18.78 8.92
CA SER A 7 10.78 18.34 9.73
C SER A 7 10.58 16.82 9.74
N LEU A 8 11.31 16.08 8.90
CA LEU A 8 11.21 14.63 8.84
C LEU A 8 12.22 13.97 9.78
N PRO A 9 11.87 12.81 10.39
CA PRO A 9 12.78 12.10 11.27
C PRO A 9 14.00 11.58 10.48
N SER A 10 15.12 11.39 11.16
CA SER A 10 16.34 10.76 10.62
C SER A 10 16.19 9.24 10.44
N ARG A 11 14.99 8.77 10.11
CA ARG A 11 14.65 7.38 9.84
C ARG A 11 13.50 7.31 8.82
N PRO A 12 13.26 6.14 8.21
CA PRO A 12 12.03 5.89 7.47
C PRO A 12 10.80 6.23 8.30
N LEU A 13 9.76 6.73 7.63
CA LEU A 13 8.52 7.13 8.28
C LEU A 13 7.69 5.88 8.55
N THR A 14 6.95 5.85 9.65
CA THR A 14 5.87 4.85 9.80
C THR A 14 4.63 5.28 9.02
N GLU A 15 3.75 4.34 8.67
CA GLU A 15 2.45 4.63 8.04
C GLU A 15 1.67 5.73 8.80
N ARG A 16 1.68 5.69 10.13
CA ARG A 16 1.01 6.70 10.97
C ARG A 16 1.64 8.09 10.85
N GLU A 17 2.96 8.17 10.73
CA GLU A 17 3.64 9.45 10.52
C GLU A 17 3.35 9.98 9.12
N LEU A 18 3.31 9.13 8.10
CA LEU A 18 2.91 9.50 6.76
C LEU A 18 1.47 10.04 6.73
N GLN A 19 0.52 9.37 7.37
CA GLN A 19 -0.88 9.81 7.46
C GLN A 19 -1.04 11.15 8.19
N SER A 20 -0.05 11.56 9.00
CA SER A 20 -0.06 12.87 9.66
C SER A 20 0.49 13.99 8.77
N LEU A 21 1.09 13.66 7.63
CA LEU A 21 1.57 14.61 6.64
C LEU A 21 0.44 14.90 5.64
N ASP A 22 0.09 16.18 5.50
CA ASP A 22 -0.84 16.61 4.48
C ASP A 22 -0.25 16.34 3.08
N ASP A 23 -1.09 15.78 2.19
CA ASP A 23 -0.80 15.56 0.76
C ASP A 23 0.46 14.72 0.47
N ALA A 24 0.88 13.86 1.40
CA ALA A 24 2.00 12.95 1.23
C ALA A 24 1.55 11.52 0.92
N THR A 25 2.17 10.90 -0.09
CA THR A 25 1.88 9.52 -0.50
C THR A 25 3.15 8.68 -0.47
N ALA A 26 3.05 7.46 0.05
CA ALA A 26 4.10 6.44 0.01
C ALA A 26 4.32 5.94 -1.41
N TYR A 27 5.59 5.83 -1.82
CA TYR A 27 5.96 5.22 -3.10
C TYR A 27 6.91 4.02 -2.97
N CYS A 28 7.51 3.82 -1.80
CA CYS A 28 8.35 2.67 -1.49
C CYS A 28 8.27 2.37 0.00
N ARG A 29 7.92 1.13 0.35
CA ARG A 29 7.77 0.67 1.72
C ARG A 29 8.52 -0.63 1.99
N ASP A 30 8.85 -0.87 3.24
CA ASP A 30 9.20 -2.19 3.76
C ASP A 30 7.89 -2.95 4.07
N PRO A 31 7.66 -4.13 3.47
CA PRO A 31 6.43 -4.90 3.69
C PRO A 31 6.36 -5.54 5.09
N ASP A 32 7.50 -5.81 5.72
CA ASP A 32 7.59 -6.47 7.03
C ASP A 32 7.42 -5.45 8.18
N THR A 33 7.98 -4.25 8.04
CA THR A 33 7.95 -3.21 9.08
C THR A 33 6.87 -2.15 8.86
N GLY A 34 6.40 -1.96 7.62
CA GLY A 34 5.49 -0.88 7.26
C GLY A 34 6.17 0.51 7.26
N GLU A 35 7.49 0.53 7.12
CA GLU A 35 8.27 1.75 7.05
C GLU A 35 8.37 2.27 5.61
N GLU A 36 8.20 3.58 5.46
CA GLU A 36 8.16 4.31 4.20
C GLU A 36 9.53 4.92 3.90
N TYR A 37 10.09 4.56 2.75
CA TYR A 37 11.42 4.95 2.30
C TYR A 37 11.38 6.01 1.21
N ILE A 38 10.26 6.15 0.51
CA ILE A 38 10.04 7.20 -0.50
C ILE A 38 8.64 7.78 -0.30
N ILE A 39 8.58 9.10 -0.22
CA ILE A 39 7.33 9.85 -0.13
C ILE A 39 7.25 10.88 -1.25
N VAL A 40 6.04 11.16 -1.70
CA VAL A 40 5.76 12.15 -2.73
C VAL A 40 4.71 13.11 -2.21
N TYR A 41 4.97 14.40 -2.38
CA TYR A 41 3.99 15.46 -2.20
C TYR A 41 3.45 15.88 -3.55
N ILE A 42 2.12 15.81 -3.72
CA ILE A 42 1.43 16.25 -4.93
C ILE A 42 0.45 17.34 -4.51
N SER A 43 0.69 18.57 -4.96
CA SER A 43 -0.24 19.68 -4.83
C SER A 43 -0.76 20.09 -6.21
N GLU A 44 -1.73 21.00 -6.24
CA GLU A 44 -2.27 21.55 -7.50
C GLU A 44 -1.18 22.19 -8.37
N ASN A 45 -0.09 22.70 -7.77
CA ASN A 45 0.93 23.50 -8.47
C ASN A 45 2.36 22.97 -8.29
N SER A 46 2.55 21.86 -7.58
CA SER A 46 3.89 21.33 -7.32
C SER A 46 3.89 19.84 -7.11
N VAL A 47 4.94 19.18 -7.60
CA VAL A 47 5.25 17.79 -7.30
C VAL A 47 6.64 17.73 -6.69
N SER A 48 6.79 17.03 -5.57
CA SER A 48 8.07 16.81 -4.91
C SER A 48 8.21 15.36 -4.46
N ALA A 49 9.36 14.74 -4.73
CA ALA A 49 9.68 13.40 -4.26
C ALA A 49 10.91 13.41 -3.34
N LEU A 50 10.77 12.75 -2.20
CA LEU A 50 11.81 12.60 -1.21
C LEU A 50 12.08 11.12 -0.98
N GLY A 51 13.35 10.77 -0.89
CA GLY A 51 13.79 9.43 -0.53
C GLY A 51 14.67 9.49 0.71
N TYR A 52 14.46 8.55 1.62
CA TYR A 52 15.36 8.38 2.76
C TYR A 52 16.74 7.91 2.27
N GLU A 53 17.84 8.26 2.92
CA GLU A 53 19.17 7.76 2.59
C GLU A 53 19.96 7.42 3.86
N ASP A 54 20.18 6.13 4.14
CA ASP A 54 20.98 5.68 5.30
C ASP A 54 22.36 6.33 5.37
N ARG A 55 23.02 6.50 4.21
CA ARG A 55 24.38 7.09 4.15
C ARG A 55 24.42 8.57 4.49
N ARG A 56 23.28 9.26 4.39
CA ARG A 56 23.15 10.69 4.68
C ARG A 56 22.34 10.95 5.96
N ASP A 57 21.90 9.89 6.63
CA ASP A 57 21.12 9.93 7.87
C ASP A 57 19.88 10.84 7.75
N GLY A 58 19.17 10.76 6.63
CA GLY A 58 18.01 11.62 6.43
C GLY A 58 17.37 11.60 5.05
N TRP A 59 16.32 12.40 4.94
CA TRP A 59 15.49 12.55 3.75
C TRP A 59 16.13 13.49 2.75
N VAL A 60 16.18 13.06 1.50
CA VAL A 60 16.75 13.80 0.38
C VAL A 60 15.67 14.02 -0.67
N GLN A 61 15.38 15.29 -0.97
CA GLN A 61 14.57 15.65 -2.11
C GLN A 61 15.38 15.40 -3.39
N PHE A 62 14.92 14.45 -4.20
CA PHE A 62 15.58 14.08 -5.46
C PHE A 62 14.81 14.54 -6.69
N HIS A 63 13.51 14.84 -6.55
CA HIS A 63 12.70 15.41 -7.62
C HIS A 63 11.84 16.56 -7.08
N SER A 64 11.74 17.63 -7.87
CA SER A 64 10.86 18.77 -7.60
C SER A 64 10.50 19.46 -8.90
N ARG A 65 9.22 19.76 -9.10
CA ARG A 65 8.74 20.59 -10.20
C ARG A 65 7.59 21.48 -9.72
N ASP A 66 7.68 22.76 -10.04
CA ASP A 66 6.58 23.72 -9.93
C ASP A 66 5.79 23.70 -11.24
N THR A 67 4.78 22.83 -11.32
CA THR A 67 3.91 22.67 -12.47
C THR A 67 2.52 22.26 -12.01
N GLU A 68 1.50 22.64 -12.78
CA GLU A 68 0.18 22.05 -12.64
C GLU A 68 0.29 20.53 -12.87
N PHE A 69 -0.39 19.76 -12.01
CA PHE A 69 -0.40 18.30 -12.13
C PHE A 69 -1.07 17.88 -13.44
N SER A 70 -0.38 17.08 -14.24
CA SER A 70 -0.84 16.54 -15.51
C SER A 70 -0.37 15.10 -15.68
N GLU A 71 -0.95 14.36 -16.62
CA GLU A 71 -0.53 12.97 -16.91
C GLU A 71 0.96 12.90 -17.29
N GLU A 72 1.47 13.89 -18.04
CA GLU A 72 2.89 13.97 -18.40
C GLU A 72 3.77 14.25 -17.17
N ALA A 73 3.32 15.09 -16.24
CA ALA A 73 4.03 15.33 -14.98
C ALA A 73 4.05 14.08 -14.11
N ALA A 74 2.95 13.32 -14.05
CA ALA A 74 2.87 12.06 -13.32
C ALA A 74 3.81 10.99 -13.90
N GLN A 75 3.87 10.86 -15.23
CA GLN A 75 4.77 9.92 -15.88
C GLN A 75 6.25 10.26 -15.67
N ASN A 76 6.61 11.54 -15.82
CA ASN A 76 7.96 12.01 -15.53
C ASN A 76 8.36 11.78 -14.07
N LEU A 77 7.44 12.03 -13.13
CA LEU A 77 7.67 11.75 -11.72
C LEU A 77 7.95 10.27 -11.48
N ASP A 78 7.15 9.39 -12.08
CA ASP A 78 7.28 7.94 -11.91
C ASP A 78 8.62 7.41 -12.44
N ASP A 79 9.05 7.86 -13.63
CA ASP A 79 10.36 7.51 -14.20
C ASP A 79 11.52 7.96 -13.31
N GLU A 80 11.43 9.16 -12.73
CA GLU A 80 12.43 9.71 -11.81
C GLU A 80 12.48 8.93 -10.49
N ILE A 81 11.32 8.58 -9.93
CA ILE A 81 11.23 7.72 -8.74
C ILE A 81 11.86 6.36 -9.02
N LYS A 82 11.50 5.70 -10.13
CA LYS A 82 12.05 4.38 -10.49
C LYS A 82 13.55 4.42 -10.68
N GLY A 83 14.04 5.42 -11.41
CA GLY A 83 15.48 5.61 -11.63
C GLY A 83 16.23 5.80 -10.32
N TRP A 84 15.68 6.61 -9.42
CA TRP A 84 16.28 6.85 -8.11
C TRP A 84 16.22 5.61 -7.21
N THR A 85 15.06 4.95 -7.09
CA THR A 85 14.89 3.72 -6.33
C THR A 85 15.85 2.65 -6.81
N GLN A 86 15.93 2.38 -8.12
CA GLN A 86 16.82 1.34 -8.65
C GLN A 86 18.29 1.65 -8.32
N ALA A 87 18.70 2.91 -8.40
CA ALA A 87 20.06 3.33 -8.09
C ALA A 87 20.43 3.18 -6.61
N ARG A 88 19.47 3.33 -5.69
CA ARG A 88 19.71 3.30 -4.23
C ARG A 88 19.38 1.97 -3.57
N TYR A 89 18.26 1.38 -3.98
CA TYR A 89 17.58 0.25 -3.34
C TYR A 89 17.43 -0.96 -4.25
N GLY A 90 17.96 -0.94 -5.48
CA GLY A 90 17.74 -2.02 -6.45
C GLY A 90 17.98 -3.43 -5.88
N ARG A 91 18.99 -3.62 -5.01
CA ARG A 91 19.24 -4.91 -4.36
C ARG A 91 18.15 -5.30 -3.36
N GLN A 92 17.67 -4.37 -2.56
CA GLN A 92 16.60 -4.59 -1.59
C GLN A 92 15.25 -4.82 -2.29
N ILE A 93 15.00 -4.12 -3.39
CA ILE A 93 13.83 -4.36 -4.25
C ILE A 93 13.92 -5.77 -4.87
N ASP A 94 15.06 -6.14 -5.46
CA ASP A 94 15.26 -7.47 -6.06
C ASP A 94 15.15 -8.61 -5.03
N ALA A 95 15.52 -8.36 -3.77
CA ALA A 95 15.40 -9.31 -2.67
C ALA A 95 13.98 -9.39 -2.09
N GLY A 96 13.12 -8.40 -2.35
CA GLY A 96 11.78 -8.28 -1.77
C GLY A 96 11.74 -7.62 -0.39
N ASP A 97 12.88 -7.10 0.09
CA ASP A 97 12.99 -6.38 1.37
C ASP A 97 12.28 -5.01 1.30
N LEU A 98 12.19 -4.41 0.10
CA LEU A 98 11.46 -3.18 -0.16
C LEU A 98 10.50 -3.39 -1.34
N ARG A 99 9.39 -2.67 -1.32
CA ARG A 99 8.33 -2.75 -2.35
C ARG A 99 7.87 -1.37 -2.77
N MET A 100 7.68 -1.20 -4.08
CA MET A 100 7.08 0.01 -4.65
C MET A 100 5.57 0.01 -4.41
N THR A 101 4.99 1.13 -4.00
CA THR A 101 3.55 1.24 -3.65
C THR A 101 2.76 2.14 -4.60
N GLY A 102 3.41 2.67 -5.64
CA GLY A 102 2.79 3.52 -6.66
C GLY A 102 2.00 2.72 -7.71
N PRO A 103 1.24 3.40 -8.59
CA PRO A 103 0.37 2.79 -9.61
C PRO A 103 1.10 1.92 -10.66
N TYR A 104 2.43 1.87 -10.61
CA TYR A 104 3.27 1.05 -11.47
C TYR A 104 4.26 0.22 -10.66
N ASP A 105 3.81 -0.35 -9.53
CA ASP A 105 4.50 -1.43 -8.83
C ASP A 105 4.95 -2.50 -9.86
N PRO A 106 6.26 -2.64 -10.14
CA PRO A 106 6.75 -3.61 -11.10
C PRO A 106 6.89 -5.00 -10.46
N THR A 107 6.64 -5.14 -9.15
CA THR A 107 6.56 -6.47 -8.55
C THR A 107 5.32 -7.15 -9.12
N PRO A 108 5.48 -8.33 -9.75
CA PRO A 108 4.33 -9.07 -10.26
C PRO A 108 3.39 -9.26 -9.09
N GLU A 109 2.13 -8.82 -9.25
CA GLU A 109 1.01 -8.98 -8.32
C GLU A 109 1.16 -10.28 -7.51
N ARG A 110 1.87 -10.22 -6.39
CA ARG A 110 1.87 -11.30 -5.41
C ARG A 110 0.70 -10.98 -4.50
N ASP A 111 -0.45 -11.49 -4.94
CA ASP A 111 -1.69 -11.58 -4.20
C ASP A 111 -2.27 -10.22 -3.76
N GLU A 112 -2.76 -9.41 -4.71
CA GLU A 112 -3.88 -8.48 -4.43
C GLU A 112 -5.12 -9.22 -3.90
N ALA A 113 -5.12 -10.56 -3.94
CA ALA A 113 -6.10 -11.41 -3.29
C ALA A 113 -6.04 -11.41 -1.75
N LYS A 114 -5.15 -10.65 -1.09
CA LYS A 114 -5.00 -10.68 0.38
C LYS A 114 -5.08 -9.32 1.09
N GLU A 115 -5.17 -8.20 0.41
CA GLU A 115 -5.44 -6.93 1.10
C GLU A 115 -6.95 -6.68 1.16
N MET A 116 -7.53 -6.87 2.35
CA MET A 116 -8.94 -6.60 2.62
C MET A 116 -9.31 -5.16 2.18
N PRO A 117 -10.39 -4.98 1.39
CA PRO A 117 -10.90 -3.67 1.00
C PRO A 117 -11.16 -2.76 2.21
N TRP A 118 -11.00 -1.45 2.02
CA TRP A 118 -11.08 -0.47 3.10
C TRP A 118 -12.47 -0.47 3.78
N GLU A 119 -13.54 -0.74 3.04
CA GLU A 119 -14.92 -0.84 3.56
C GLU A 119 -15.05 -2.00 4.55
N VAL A 120 -14.34 -3.11 4.32
CA VAL A 120 -14.32 -4.28 5.20
C VAL A 120 -13.50 -3.96 6.46
N LYS A 121 -12.34 -3.32 6.31
CA LYS A 121 -11.50 -2.87 7.44
C LYS A 121 -12.23 -1.89 8.38
N GLN A 122 -13.18 -1.10 7.86
CA GLN A 122 -13.99 -0.17 8.65
C GLN A 122 -15.28 -0.80 9.22
N GLY A 123 -15.53 -2.09 8.97
CA GLY A 123 -16.74 -2.79 9.39
C GLY A 123 -18.02 -2.29 8.70
N LEU A 124 -17.88 -1.63 7.54
CA LEU A 124 -19.01 -1.16 6.73
C LEU A 124 -19.60 -2.29 5.89
N GLU A 125 -18.77 -3.27 5.51
CA GLU A 125 -19.16 -4.46 4.76
C GLU A 125 -18.79 -5.74 5.52
N PRO A 126 -19.63 -6.79 5.44
CA PRO A 126 -19.38 -8.03 6.15
C PRO A 126 -18.17 -8.77 5.58
N GLU A 127 -17.44 -9.45 6.45
CA GLU A 127 -16.33 -10.33 6.12
C GLU A 127 -16.79 -11.79 6.23
N TYR A 128 -16.39 -12.62 5.27
CA TYR A 128 -16.70 -14.04 5.25
C TYR A 128 -15.41 -14.85 5.31
N ASP A 129 -15.04 -15.26 6.52
CA ASP A 129 -13.88 -16.10 6.76
C ASP A 129 -14.33 -17.53 7.08
N CYS A 130 -14.01 -18.46 6.18
CA CYS A 130 -14.27 -19.87 6.38
C CYS A 130 -13.20 -20.51 7.28
N PRO A 131 -13.60 -21.08 8.45
CA PRO A 131 -12.66 -21.61 9.42
C PRO A 131 -11.88 -22.85 8.95
N ASP A 132 -12.33 -23.53 7.89
CA ASP A 132 -11.84 -24.86 7.52
C ASP A 132 -10.96 -24.90 6.26
N CYS A 133 -11.10 -23.96 5.33
CA CYS A 133 -10.34 -24.01 4.08
C CYS A 133 -9.64 -22.71 3.70
N GLY A 134 -9.66 -21.69 4.56
CA GLY A 134 -9.04 -20.39 4.27
C GLY A 134 -9.72 -19.66 3.11
N PHE A 135 -10.96 -20.04 2.78
CA PHE A 135 -11.82 -19.26 1.91
C PHE A 135 -12.16 -17.95 2.65
N HIS A 136 -11.66 -16.84 2.14
CA HIS A 136 -11.82 -15.53 2.73
C HIS A 136 -12.32 -14.58 1.64
N GLU A 137 -13.55 -14.08 1.78
CA GLU A 137 -14.16 -13.12 0.86
C GLU A 137 -14.92 -12.03 1.62
N SER A 138 -15.35 -10.99 0.92
CA SER A 138 -16.08 -9.85 1.51
C SER A 138 -17.49 -9.73 0.96
N GLY A 139 -18.35 -9.00 1.67
CA GLY A 139 -19.69 -8.58 1.22
C GLY A 139 -19.70 -7.83 -0.11
N LEU A 140 -18.56 -7.24 -0.49
CA LEU A 140 -18.37 -6.55 -1.77
C LEU A 140 -18.21 -7.53 -2.95
N THR A 141 -17.61 -8.70 -2.72
CA THR A 141 -17.31 -9.68 -3.77
C THR A 141 -18.27 -10.87 -3.77
N LYS A 142 -18.93 -11.15 -2.63
CA LYS A 142 -19.87 -12.26 -2.47
C LYS A 142 -21.08 -11.92 -1.62
N SER A 143 -22.20 -12.57 -1.94
CA SER A 143 -23.39 -12.50 -1.10
C SER A 143 -23.29 -13.45 0.09
N PRO A 144 -23.98 -13.17 1.22
CA PRO A 144 -24.05 -14.09 2.35
C PRO A 144 -24.57 -15.49 1.97
N GLN A 145 -25.43 -15.57 0.95
CA GLN A 145 -25.98 -16.83 0.47
C GLN A 145 -24.93 -17.69 -0.23
N ASP A 146 -23.99 -17.08 -0.94
CA ASP A 146 -22.88 -17.79 -1.57
C ASP A 146 -21.92 -18.34 -0.53
N TYR A 147 -21.66 -17.59 0.54
CA TYR A 147 -20.86 -18.05 1.67
C TYR A 147 -21.52 -19.20 2.43
N LEU A 148 -22.82 -19.10 2.74
CA LEU A 148 -23.58 -20.22 3.34
C LEU A 148 -23.59 -21.45 2.44
N GLN A 149 -23.68 -21.26 1.12
CA GLN A 149 -23.60 -22.35 0.16
C GLN A 149 -22.21 -22.99 0.17
N HIS A 150 -21.14 -22.20 0.27
CA HIS A 150 -19.78 -22.70 0.41
C HIS A 150 -19.64 -23.58 1.67
N LEU A 151 -20.07 -23.10 2.84
CA LEU A 151 -20.02 -23.86 4.10
C LEU A 151 -20.73 -25.21 3.98
N ARG A 152 -21.92 -25.25 3.36
CA ARG A 152 -22.67 -26.50 3.18
C ARG A 152 -22.02 -27.45 2.18
N LYS A 153 -21.57 -26.92 1.03
CA LYS A 153 -21.07 -27.76 -0.07
C LYS A 153 -19.64 -28.23 0.15
N ALA A 154 -18.79 -27.37 0.69
CA ALA A 154 -17.37 -27.65 0.89
C ALA A 154 -17.12 -28.40 2.21
N HIS A 155 -17.87 -28.09 3.26
CA HIS A 155 -17.62 -28.59 4.62
C HIS A 155 -18.76 -29.44 5.19
N GLY A 156 -19.93 -29.45 4.54
CA GLY A 156 -21.06 -30.28 4.96
C GLY A 156 -21.81 -29.74 6.18
N TYR A 157 -21.57 -28.48 6.57
CA TYR A 157 -22.28 -27.82 7.67
C TYR A 157 -23.78 -27.86 7.47
N ASP A 158 -24.53 -28.07 8.55
CA ASP A 158 -25.98 -27.94 8.52
C ASP A 158 -26.43 -26.46 8.49
N ASP A 159 -27.72 -26.24 8.25
CA ASP A 159 -28.29 -24.89 8.14
C ASP A 159 -28.08 -24.04 9.40
N GLY A 160 -28.09 -24.66 10.59
CA GLY A 160 -27.89 -23.99 11.86
C GLY A 160 -26.43 -23.62 12.08
N GLU A 161 -25.52 -24.58 11.90
CA GLU A 161 -24.07 -24.37 12.03
C GLU A 161 -23.56 -23.30 11.06
N ALA A 162 -24.01 -23.35 9.80
CA ALA A 162 -23.60 -22.36 8.80
C ALA A 162 -24.12 -20.94 9.12
N MET A 163 -25.32 -20.83 9.71
CA MET A 163 -25.89 -19.55 10.15
C MET A 163 -25.20 -19.01 11.40
N GLU A 164 -24.78 -19.87 12.33
CA GLU A 164 -23.98 -19.45 13.50
C GLU A 164 -22.61 -18.91 13.05
N ILE A 165 -21.95 -19.58 12.11
CA ILE A 165 -20.68 -19.12 11.54
C ILE A 165 -20.83 -17.79 10.78
N LEU A 166 -21.90 -17.61 10.01
CA LEU A 166 -22.17 -16.36 9.30
C LEU A 166 -22.45 -15.17 10.24
N ASN A 167 -23.14 -15.41 11.35
CA ASN A 167 -23.57 -14.34 12.27
C ASN A 167 -22.58 -14.04 13.39
N GLY A 168 -21.49 -14.82 13.51
CA GLY A 168 -20.29 -14.53 14.31
C GLY A 168 -20.55 -13.87 15.67
#